data_AF-A0A954UTG0-F1
#
_entry.id   AF-A0A954UTG0-F1
#
_cell.length_a   1.000
_cell.length_b   1.000
_cell.length_c   1.000
_cell.angle_alpha   90.00
_cell.angle_beta   90.00
_cell.angle_gamma   90.00
#
_symmetry.space_group_name_H-M   'P 1'
#
loop_
_entity.id
_entity.type
_entity.pdbx_description
1 polymer ?
#
loop_
_entity_poly.entity_id
_entity_poly.type
_entity_poly.pdbx_seq_one_letter_code
_entity_poly.pdbx_strand_id
1 'polypeptide(L)'
;MQLADDSVLKYEESFLPAELADRYFIELRDSCVWEEKVGPFGRKLPRLTSAYGDEGVAYRYSGTLNVAIPWNQTLMDIKQMIETVQGRYNFCLLNRYRSGQDSVGLHADDEPGMGNVIGSISLGATRTFRIRHNQTKETHCIAAGHGTLIIMAGQMQQFWKHEIPKTQRTVGERINLTYRLIG
;
A
#
# COMPACT_ATOMS: atom_id res chain seq x y z
N MET A 1 15.32 1.14 -8.90
CA MET A 1 15.93 2.42 -9.32
C MET A 1 16.42 3.16 -8.10
N GLN A 2 17.61 3.75 -8.19
CA GLN A 2 18.05 4.77 -7.25
C GLN A 2 17.45 6.09 -7.71
N LEU A 3 16.77 6.79 -6.81
CA LEU A 3 16.23 8.14 -7.01
C LEU A 3 17.14 9.15 -6.29
N ALA A 4 16.85 10.44 -6.49
CA ALA A 4 17.52 11.51 -5.76
C ALA A 4 17.39 11.35 -4.23
N ASP A 5 18.30 11.97 -3.49
CA ASP A 5 18.28 12.05 -2.03
C ASP A 5 18.34 10.67 -1.35
N ASP A 6 19.14 9.75 -1.89
CA ASP A 6 19.28 8.36 -1.41
C ASP A 6 17.94 7.61 -1.29
N SER A 7 16.96 8.00 -2.11
CA SER A 7 15.64 7.37 -2.17
C SER A 7 15.68 6.13 -3.05
N VAL A 8 15.06 5.04 -2.61
CA VAL A 8 15.09 3.76 -3.32
C VAL A 8 13.67 3.34 -3.68
N LEU A 9 13.47 3.01 -4.96
CA LEU A 9 12.23 2.41 -5.43
C LEU A 9 12.55 1.12 -6.20
N LYS A 10 12.16 -0.05 -5.67
CA LYS A 10 12.19 -1.31 -6.43
C LYS A 10 10.82 -1.56 -7.01
N TYR A 11 10.77 -2.03 -8.25
CA TYR A 11 9.54 -2.33 -8.98
C TYR A 11 9.71 -3.66 -9.70
N GLU A 12 8.78 -4.57 -9.48
CA GLU A 12 8.74 -5.87 -10.13
C GLU A 12 7.30 -6.17 -10.54
N GLU A 13 7.04 -6.13 -11.84
CA GLU A 13 5.69 -6.18 -12.40
C GLU A 13 4.97 -7.50 -12.13
N SER A 14 5.71 -8.61 -12.22
CA SER A 14 5.20 -9.98 -12.10
C SER A 14 5.83 -10.72 -10.91
N PHE A 15 5.92 -10.04 -9.76
CA PHE A 15 6.49 -10.61 -8.54
C PHE A 15 5.68 -11.82 -8.04
N LEU A 16 4.35 -11.70 -8.02
CA LEU A 16 3.48 -12.84 -7.74
C LEU A 16 3.14 -13.58 -9.05
N PRO A 17 3.22 -14.91 -9.07
CA PRO A 17 2.66 -15.71 -10.15
C PRO A 17 1.17 -15.40 -10.33
N ALA A 18 0.69 -15.36 -11.59
CA ALA A 18 -0.68 -14.93 -11.91
C ALA A 18 -1.75 -15.75 -11.16
N GLU A 19 -1.65 -17.08 -11.15
CA GLU A 19 -2.60 -17.96 -10.46
C GLU A 19 -2.64 -17.68 -8.95
N LEU A 20 -1.49 -17.36 -8.36
CA LEU A 20 -1.39 -17.03 -6.94
C LEU A 20 -2.03 -15.67 -6.66
N ALA A 21 -1.74 -14.69 -7.50
CA ALA A 21 -2.31 -13.36 -7.39
C ALA A 21 -3.85 -13.38 -7.56
N ASP A 22 -4.38 -14.16 -8.49
CA ASP A 22 -5.83 -14.33 -8.70
C ASP A 22 -6.51 -14.88 -7.44
N ARG A 23 -5.94 -15.95 -6.88
CA ARG A 23 -6.43 -16.56 -5.64
C ARG A 23 -6.39 -15.57 -4.47
N TYR A 24 -5.27 -14.91 -4.27
CA TYR A 24 -5.11 -13.93 -3.19
C TYR A 24 -6.04 -12.73 -3.34
N PHE A 25 -6.31 -12.28 -4.57
CA PHE A 25 -7.29 -11.22 -4.80
C PHE A 25 -8.68 -11.63 -4.31
N ILE A 26 -9.15 -12.82 -4.67
CA ILE A 26 -10.46 -13.34 -4.25
C ILE A 26 -10.51 -13.53 -2.74
N GLU A 27 -9.53 -14.23 -2.16
CA GLU A 27 -9.46 -14.50 -0.72
C GLU A 27 -9.52 -13.21 0.08
N LEU A 28 -8.65 -12.24 -0.20
CA LEU A 28 -8.61 -10.98 0.54
C LEU A 28 -9.86 -10.12 0.32
N ARG A 29 -10.40 -10.09 -0.90
CA ARG A 29 -11.64 -9.35 -1.20
C ARG A 29 -12.80 -9.83 -0.33
N ASP A 30 -12.91 -11.14 -0.17
CA ASP A 30 -14.07 -11.79 0.45
C ASP A 30 -13.90 -12.03 1.95
N SER A 31 -12.67 -12.20 2.44
CA SER A 31 -12.40 -12.52 3.85
C SER A 31 -12.02 -11.31 4.70
N CYS A 32 -11.49 -10.23 4.11
CA CYS A 32 -11.06 -9.08 4.91
C CYS A 32 -12.23 -8.25 5.43
N VAL A 33 -12.07 -7.73 6.65
CA VAL A 33 -13.06 -6.84 7.27
C VAL A 33 -12.84 -5.42 6.72
N TRP A 34 -13.60 -5.06 5.69
CA TRP A 34 -13.48 -3.78 5.02
C TRP A 34 -14.25 -2.66 5.71
N GLU A 35 -13.57 -1.55 5.98
CA GLU A 35 -14.17 -0.35 6.58
C GLU A 35 -14.06 0.85 5.65
N GLU A 36 -15.14 1.62 5.52
CA GLU A 36 -15.12 2.93 4.88
C GLU A 36 -14.85 4.01 5.95
N LYS A 37 -13.56 4.27 6.21
CA LYS A 37 -13.18 5.25 7.22
C LYS A 37 -13.51 6.68 6.80
N VAL A 38 -13.71 7.53 7.81
CA VAL A 38 -13.84 8.97 7.63
C VAL A 38 -12.45 9.60 7.69
N GLY A 39 -12.15 10.46 6.72
CA GLY A 39 -10.93 11.25 6.66
C GLY A 39 -11.10 12.67 7.19
N PRO A 40 -10.14 13.56 6.90
CA PRO A 40 -10.21 14.97 7.29
C PRO A 40 -11.49 15.65 6.79
N PHE A 41 -12.00 16.60 7.57
CA PHE A 41 -13.23 17.36 7.27
C PHE A 41 -14.51 16.51 7.17
N GLY A 42 -14.52 15.33 7.80
CA GLY A 42 -15.72 14.48 7.89
C GLY A 42 -16.09 13.76 6.58
N ARG A 43 -15.23 13.80 5.56
CA ARG A 43 -15.48 13.12 4.28
C ARG A 43 -15.03 11.67 4.35
N LYS A 44 -15.85 10.76 3.83
CA LYS A 44 -15.47 9.36 3.64
C LYS A 44 -14.23 9.26 2.76
N LEU A 45 -13.31 8.37 3.13
CA LEU A 45 -12.17 8.07 2.28
C LEU A 45 -12.68 7.47 0.96
N PRO A 46 -12.13 7.89 -0.19
CA PRO A 46 -12.48 7.31 -1.48
C PRO A 46 -11.76 5.97 -1.68
N ARG A 47 -11.96 5.03 -0.74
CA ARG A 47 -11.48 3.64 -0.71
C ARG A 47 -11.95 2.98 0.58
N LEU A 48 -12.01 1.66 0.57
CA LEU A 48 -12.15 0.87 1.79
C LEU A 48 -10.77 0.52 2.35
N THR A 49 -10.67 0.36 3.66
CA THR A 49 -9.42 0.02 4.34
C THR A 49 -9.61 -1.14 5.30
N SER A 50 -8.54 -1.89 5.55
CA SER A 50 -8.47 -2.89 6.62
C SER A 50 -7.04 -2.97 7.11
N ALA A 51 -6.79 -3.27 8.39
CA ALA A 51 -5.46 -3.23 8.97
C ALA A 51 -5.17 -4.51 9.76
N TYR A 52 -4.07 -5.16 9.42
CA TYR A 52 -3.65 -6.43 10.01
C TYR A 52 -2.22 -6.33 10.54
N GLY A 53 -1.87 -7.12 11.54
CA GLY A 53 -0.57 -7.04 12.18
C GLY A 53 -0.30 -8.16 13.18
N ASP A 54 0.92 -8.14 13.72
CA ASP A 54 1.28 -8.99 14.84
C ASP A 54 0.39 -8.66 16.05
N GLU A 55 0.25 -9.61 16.97
CA GLU A 55 -0.58 -9.45 18.16
C GLU A 55 -0.15 -8.20 18.96
N GLY A 56 -1.13 -7.34 19.28
CA GLY A 56 -0.90 -6.10 20.04
C GLY A 56 -0.32 -4.94 19.25
N VAL A 57 0.01 -5.10 17.96
CA VAL A 57 0.47 -3.98 17.12
C VAL A 57 -0.64 -2.94 17.01
N ALA A 58 -0.32 -1.71 17.43
CA ALA A 58 -1.24 -0.58 17.39
C ALA A 58 -0.74 0.48 16.40
N TYR A 59 -1.67 1.12 15.70
CA TYR A 59 -1.40 2.18 14.74
C TYR A 59 -2.31 3.38 14.98
N ARG A 60 -1.81 4.57 14.64
CA ARG A 60 -2.60 5.79 14.78
C ARG A 60 -3.26 6.15 13.45
N TYR A 61 -4.57 6.37 13.47
CA TYR A 61 -5.31 6.90 12.33
C TYR A 61 -6.27 7.99 12.81
N SER A 62 -6.19 9.17 12.19
CA SER A 62 -7.00 10.35 12.54
C SER A 62 -6.95 10.71 14.04
N GLY A 63 -5.79 10.56 14.69
CA GLY A 63 -5.58 10.83 16.12
C GLY A 63 -5.93 9.66 17.04
N THR A 64 -6.76 8.72 16.60
CA THR A 64 -7.18 7.55 17.39
C THR A 64 -6.16 6.42 17.28
N LEU A 65 -5.87 5.77 18.40
CA LEU A 65 -5.08 4.54 18.45
C LEU A 65 -5.99 3.35 18.13
N ASN A 66 -5.60 2.54 17.16
CA ASN A 66 -6.33 1.35 16.71
C ASN A 66 -5.41 0.14 16.86
N VAL A 67 -5.98 -1.02 17.19
CA VAL A 67 -5.25 -2.29 17.23
C VAL A 67 -5.44 -3.00 15.90
N ALA A 68 -4.35 -3.51 15.33
CA ALA A 68 -4.41 -4.26 14.08
C ALA A 68 -5.09 -5.62 14.31
N ILE A 69 -5.83 -6.09 13.30
CA ILE A 69 -6.45 -7.42 13.32
C ILE A 69 -5.34 -8.47 13.18
N PRO A 70 -5.41 -9.63 13.88
CA PRO A 70 -4.44 -10.70 13.67
C PRO A 70 -4.39 -11.14 12.21
N TRP A 71 -3.17 -11.41 11.72
CA TRP A 71 -2.93 -11.85 10.35
C TRP A 71 -3.83 -13.00 9.89
N ASN A 72 -4.21 -12.98 8.61
CA ASN A 72 -4.69 -14.17 7.91
C ASN A 72 -3.54 -14.84 7.14
N GLN A 73 -3.73 -16.08 6.69
CA GLN A 73 -2.68 -16.86 6.03
C GLN A 73 -2.19 -16.19 4.74
N THR A 74 -3.08 -15.66 3.91
CA THR A 74 -2.74 -14.97 2.66
C THR A 74 -1.80 -13.78 2.87
N LEU A 75 -2.06 -12.97 3.90
CA LEU A 75 -1.19 -11.85 4.28
C LEU A 75 0.17 -12.33 4.81
N MET A 76 0.19 -13.43 5.57
CA MET A 76 1.44 -14.02 6.06
C MET A 76 2.31 -14.56 4.92
N ASP A 77 1.71 -15.25 3.95
CA ASP A 77 2.43 -15.78 2.80
C ASP A 77 3.07 -14.65 1.98
N ILE A 78 2.29 -13.60 1.68
CA ILE A 78 2.78 -12.43 0.95
C ILE A 78 3.88 -11.73 1.74
N LYS A 79 3.68 -11.54 3.05
CA LYS A 79 4.68 -10.97 3.95
C LYS A 79 6.01 -11.74 3.86
N GLN A 80 5.97 -13.06 3.99
CA GLN A 80 7.18 -13.89 3.90
C GLN A 80 7.89 -13.71 2.56
N MET A 81 7.15 -13.69 1.46
CA MET A 81 7.74 -13.47 0.12
C MET A 81 8.43 -12.10 0.02
N ILE A 82 7.76 -11.01 0.43
CA ILE A 82 8.35 -9.67 0.31
C ILE A 82 9.53 -9.45 1.26
N GLU A 83 9.58 -10.13 2.41
CA GLU A 83 10.71 -10.08 3.36
C GLU A 83 11.99 -10.69 2.76
N THR A 84 11.87 -11.62 1.80
CA THR A 84 13.03 -12.14 1.06
C THR A 84 13.66 -11.09 0.14
N VAL A 85 12.90 -10.07 -0.27
CA VAL A 85 13.37 -8.99 -1.15
C VAL A 85 14.02 -7.88 -0.34
N GLN A 86 13.29 -7.34 0.64
CA GLN A 86 13.78 -6.30 1.54
C GLN A 86 12.82 -6.06 2.71
N GLY A 87 13.36 -5.72 3.87
CA GLY A 87 12.58 -5.24 5.02
C GLY A 87 12.14 -6.36 5.95
N ARG A 88 11.53 -5.94 7.05
CA ARG A 88 10.81 -6.78 8.00
C ARG A 88 9.50 -6.06 8.28
N TYR A 89 8.43 -6.80 8.47
CA TYR A 89 7.10 -6.21 8.62
C TYR A 89 6.39 -6.82 9.82
N ASN A 90 5.54 -6.05 10.48
CA ASN A 90 4.64 -6.51 11.54
C ASN A 90 3.25 -5.88 11.43
N PHE A 91 3.02 -5.12 10.35
CA PHE A 91 1.77 -4.43 10.08
C PHE A 91 1.51 -4.36 8.57
N CYS A 92 0.26 -4.46 8.15
CA CYS A 92 -0.19 -4.23 6.79
C CYS A 92 -1.48 -3.41 6.77
N LEU A 93 -1.45 -2.29 6.06
CA LEU A 93 -2.64 -1.54 5.71
C LEU A 93 -3.12 -1.96 4.32
N LEU A 94 -4.33 -2.50 4.24
CA LEU A 94 -5.01 -2.80 3.00
C LEU A 94 -5.83 -1.61 2.54
N ASN A 95 -5.78 -1.35 1.24
CA ASN A 95 -6.61 -0.36 0.56
C ASN A 95 -7.35 -1.03 -0.60
N ARG A 96 -8.68 -1.04 -0.56
CA ARG A 96 -9.55 -1.58 -1.62
C ARG A 96 -10.21 -0.43 -2.38
N TYR A 97 -9.86 -0.32 -3.65
CA TYR A 97 -10.36 0.65 -4.60
C TYR A 97 -11.43 -0.02 -5.45
N ARG A 98 -12.69 0.36 -5.22
CA ARG A 98 -13.87 -0.26 -5.86
C ARG A 98 -13.97 0.06 -7.35
N SER A 99 -13.42 1.21 -7.76
CA SER A 99 -13.43 1.67 -9.14
C SER A 99 -12.35 2.73 -9.40
N GLY A 100 -12.32 3.28 -10.61
CA GLY A 100 -11.50 4.45 -10.97
C GLY A 100 -11.80 5.73 -10.17
N GLN A 101 -12.94 5.79 -9.48
CA GLN A 101 -13.34 6.94 -8.66
C GLN A 101 -12.76 6.90 -7.23
N ASP A 102 -12.27 5.74 -6.81
CA ASP A 102 -11.51 5.59 -5.56
C ASP A 102 -10.04 6.01 -5.79
N SER A 103 -9.42 6.61 -4.77
CA SER A 103 -8.09 7.22 -4.83
C SER A 103 -7.42 7.36 -3.47
N VAL A 104 -6.15 7.68 -3.48
CA VAL A 104 -5.46 8.30 -2.35
C VAL A 104 -4.66 9.48 -2.90
N GLY A 105 -4.80 10.65 -2.29
CA GLY A 105 -4.12 11.87 -2.74
C GLY A 105 -2.62 11.83 -2.43
N LEU A 106 -1.90 12.86 -2.90
CA LEU A 106 -0.45 12.96 -2.72
C LEU A 106 -0.07 13.05 -1.23
N HIS A 107 0.63 12.02 -0.73
CA HIS A 107 1.04 11.89 0.67
C HIS A 107 2.39 11.19 0.78
N ALA A 108 3.00 11.27 1.96
CA ALA A 108 4.11 10.40 2.35
C ALA A 108 3.64 9.54 3.52
N ASP A 109 4.23 8.36 3.64
CA ASP A 109 3.99 7.43 4.73
C ASP A 109 5.03 7.73 5.83
N ASP A 110 4.93 8.90 6.47
CA ASP A 110 5.93 9.46 7.40
C ASP A 110 5.48 9.44 8.87
N GLU A 111 4.56 8.54 9.22
CA GLU A 111 4.06 8.42 10.59
C GLU A 111 5.18 8.09 11.59
N PRO A 112 5.27 8.80 12.73
CA PRO A 112 6.25 8.51 13.76
C PRO A 112 6.17 7.07 14.25
N GLY A 113 7.33 6.44 14.45
CA GLY A 113 7.43 5.05 14.91
C GLY A 113 7.33 4.01 13.80
N MET A 114 7.19 4.42 12.53
CA MET A 114 7.21 3.48 11.41
C MET A 114 8.60 3.39 10.76
N GLY A 115 8.98 2.18 10.36
CA GLY A 115 10.23 1.91 9.64
C GLY A 115 10.25 2.52 8.24
N ASN A 116 11.46 2.77 7.74
CA ASN A 116 11.71 3.43 6.46
C ASN A 116 11.58 2.52 5.23
N VAL A 117 11.24 1.24 5.41
CA VAL A 117 11.04 0.28 4.32
C VAL A 117 9.57 -0.08 4.26
N ILE A 118 8.97 0.08 3.08
CA ILE A 118 7.57 -0.24 2.80
C ILE A 118 7.53 -1.23 1.65
N GLY A 119 6.84 -2.35 1.87
CA GLY A 119 6.55 -3.33 0.83
C GLY A 119 5.11 -3.18 0.36
N SER A 120 4.89 -2.98 -0.94
CA SER A 120 3.57 -2.75 -1.52
C SER A 120 3.25 -3.78 -2.60
N ILE A 121 2.17 -4.54 -2.39
CA ILE A 121 1.66 -5.51 -3.38
C ILE A 121 0.34 -5.01 -3.94
N SER A 122 0.19 -5.09 -5.26
CA SER A 122 -1.04 -4.74 -5.97
C SER A 122 -1.72 -5.96 -6.55
N LEU A 123 -3.04 -6.07 -6.37
CA LEU A 123 -3.89 -7.14 -6.85
C LEU A 123 -5.14 -6.57 -7.56
N GLY A 124 -5.65 -7.25 -8.59
CA GLY A 124 -6.76 -6.76 -9.41
C GLY A 124 -6.34 -5.73 -10.46
N ALA A 125 -7.21 -4.75 -10.70
CA ALA A 125 -7.06 -3.82 -11.81
C ALA A 125 -5.82 -2.91 -11.67
N THR A 126 -5.12 -2.73 -12.79
CA THR A 126 -3.95 -1.84 -12.86
C THR A 126 -4.33 -0.39 -12.59
N ARG A 127 -3.57 0.28 -11.71
CA ARG A 127 -3.69 1.71 -11.45
C ARG A 127 -2.32 2.40 -11.58
N THR A 128 -2.34 3.69 -11.88
CA THR A 128 -1.11 4.49 -11.86
C THR A 128 -0.71 4.76 -10.42
N PHE A 129 0.45 4.24 -10.01
CA PHE A 129 1.17 4.69 -8.84
C PHE A 129 2.08 5.84 -9.24
N ARG A 130 1.75 7.05 -8.79
CA ARG A 130 2.51 8.25 -9.13
C ARG A 130 3.34 8.66 -7.92
N ILE A 131 4.63 8.88 -8.12
CA ILE A 131 5.52 9.49 -7.13
C ILE A 131 5.96 10.86 -7.61
N ARG A 132 6.12 11.80 -6.68
CA ARG A 132 6.51 13.18 -6.96
C ARG A 132 7.48 13.70 -5.90
N HIS A 133 8.60 14.26 -6.34
CA HIS A 133 9.58 14.86 -5.45
C HIS A 133 9.04 16.15 -4.82
N ASN A 134 9.31 16.36 -3.53
CA ASN A 134 8.75 17.45 -2.74
C ASN A 134 9.23 18.83 -3.20
N GLN A 135 10.48 18.95 -3.65
CA GLN A 135 11.09 20.23 -4.05
C GLN A 135 11.09 20.43 -5.56
N THR A 136 11.80 19.56 -6.29
CA THR A 136 11.98 19.65 -7.76
C THR A 136 10.70 19.40 -8.55
N LYS A 137 9.69 18.79 -7.91
CA LYS A 137 8.42 18.38 -8.52
C LYS A 137 8.55 17.33 -9.61
N GLU A 138 9.74 16.74 -9.76
CA GLU A 138 9.98 15.57 -10.61
C GLU A 138 8.93 14.50 -10.31
N THR A 139 8.39 13.87 -11.35
CA THR A 139 7.27 12.95 -11.23
C THR A 139 7.55 11.69 -12.04
N HIS A 140 7.33 10.53 -11.42
CA HIS A 140 7.36 9.23 -12.08
C HIS A 140 6.00 8.54 -11.96
N CYS A 141 5.59 7.86 -13.02
CA CYS A 141 4.33 7.12 -13.10
C CYS A 141 4.62 5.65 -13.36
N ILE A 142 4.11 4.79 -12.50
CA ILE A 142 4.36 3.35 -12.53
C ILE A 142 3.01 2.64 -12.63
N ALA A 143 2.93 1.62 -13.49
CA ALA A 143 1.75 0.76 -13.56
C ALA A 143 1.78 -0.21 -12.36
N ALA A 144 0.91 0.02 -11.37
CA ALA A 144 0.73 -0.91 -10.27
C ALA A 144 -0.36 -1.93 -10.66
N GLY A 145 0.08 -2.99 -11.32
CA GLY A 145 -0.76 -4.05 -11.89
C GLY A 145 -0.98 -5.23 -10.96
N HIS A 146 -1.61 -6.27 -11.50
CA HIS A 146 -1.87 -7.49 -10.78
C HIS A 146 -0.57 -8.26 -10.48
N GLY A 147 -0.33 -8.58 -9.21
CA GLY A 147 0.86 -9.31 -8.78
C GLY A 147 2.13 -8.46 -8.68
N THR A 148 2.01 -7.14 -8.87
CA THR A 148 3.15 -6.21 -8.87
C THR A 148 3.63 -5.93 -7.44
N LEU A 149 4.96 -5.96 -7.25
CA LEU A 149 5.65 -5.49 -6.06
C LEU A 149 6.28 -4.10 -6.28
N ILE A 150 6.10 -3.22 -5.30
CA ILE A 150 6.83 -1.96 -5.17
C ILE A 150 7.47 -1.93 -3.77
N ILE A 151 8.79 -1.76 -3.69
CA ILE A 151 9.48 -1.45 -2.42
C ILE A 151 9.85 0.03 -2.43
N MET A 152 9.42 0.77 -1.41
CA MET A 152 9.88 2.13 -1.13
C MET A 152 10.83 2.09 0.07
N ALA A 153 12.04 2.61 -0.08
CA ALA A 153 13.07 2.60 0.96
C ALA A 153 13.99 3.82 0.89
N GLY A 154 15.00 3.87 1.77
CA GLY A 154 15.90 5.01 1.89
C GLY A 154 15.16 6.23 2.44
N GLN A 155 15.38 7.40 1.85
CA GLN A 155 14.73 8.64 2.29
C GLN A 155 13.42 8.94 1.53
N MET A 156 12.80 7.92 0.92
CA MET A 156 11.61 8.10 0.09
C MET A 156 10.48 8.85 0.81
N GLN A 157 10.16 8.50 2.06
CA GLN A 157 9.06 9.14 2.79
C GLN A 157 9.38 10.58 3.23
N GLN A 158 10.64 11.01 3.13
CA GLN A 158 11.06 12.37 3.47
C GLN A 158 11.03 13.30 2.24
N PHE A 159 11.50 12.80 1.09
CA PHE A 159 11.70 13.60 -0.11
C PHE A 159 10.63 13.40 -1.19
N TRP A 160 9.92 12.27 -1.16
CA TRP A 160 8.94 11.92 -2.18
C TRP A 160 7.57 11.72 -1.57
N LYS A 161 6.54 12.14 -2.31
CA LYS A 161 5.15 11.80 -2.03
C LYS A 161 4.61 10.92 -3.13
N HIS A 162 3.60 10.13 -2.80
CA HIS A 162 2.98 9.22 -3.73
C HIS A 162 1.46 9.27 -3.66
N GLU A 163 0.81 8.79 -4.72
CA GLU A 163 -0.65 8.76 -4.83
C GLU A 163 -1.15 7.70 -5.80
N ILE A 164 -2.44 7.38 -5.66
CA ILE A 164 -3.24 6.66 -6.66
C ILE A 164 -4.33 7.64 -7.11
N PRO A 165 -4.14 8.37 -8.22
CA PRO A 165 -5.10 9.37 -8.67
C PRO A 165 -6.37 8.71 -9.21
N LYS A 166 -7.49 9.42 -9.17
CA LYS A 166 -8.73 9.00 -9.85
C LYS A 166 -8.50 8.89 -11.35
N THR A 167 -9.27 8.02 -12.00
CA THR A 167 -9.27 7.86 -13.45
C THR A 167 -10.69 7.82 -13.98
N GLN A 168 -10.90 8.44 -15.15
CA GLN A 168 -12.16 8.37 -15.88
C GLN A 168 -12.27 7.10 -16.74
N ARG A 169 -11.17 6.36 -16.90
CA ARG A 169 -11.21 5.05 -17.56
C ARG A 169 -12.00 4.08 -16.71
N THR A 170 -12.87 3.30 -17.34
CA THR A 170 -13.51 2.15 -16.69
C THR A 170 -12.44 1.14 -16.34
N VAL A 171 -12.23 0.94 -15.03
CA VAL A 171 -11.27 -0.03 -14.48
C VAL A 171 -11.97 -0.85 -13.42
N GLY A 172 -11.52 -2.10 -13.27
CA GLY A 172 -12.03 -2.99 -12.24
C GLY A 172 -11.58 -2.60 -10.84
N GLU A 173 -11.90 -3.48 -9.90
CA GLU A 173 -11.50 -3.35 -8.50
C GLU A 173 -10.00 -3.63 -8.32
N ARG A 174 -9.36 -2.91 -7.39
CA ARG A 174 -7.95 -3.12 -6.99
C ARG A 174 -7.83 -3.23 -5.49
N ILE A 175 -7.02 -4.18 -5.02
CA ILE A 175 -6.58 -4.27 -3.62
C ILE A 175 -5.08 -3.98 -3.57
N ASN A 176 -4.67 -3.14 -2.62
CA ASN A 176 -3.27 -2.84 -2.33
C ASN A 176 -2.95 -3.24 -0.90
N LEU A 177 -1.84 -3.93 -0.72
CA LEU A 177 -1.30 -4.34 0.56
C LEU A 177 -0.06 -3.49 0.85
N THR A 178 -0.10 -2.63 1.86
CA THR A 178 1.05 -1.81 2.28
C THR A 178 1.63 -2.36 3.58
N TYR A 179 2.69 -3.15 3.48
CA TYR A 179 3.42 -3.72 4.61
C TYR A 179 4.42 -2.72 5.19
N ARG A 180 4.41 -2.60 6.52
CA ARG A 180 5.27 -1.70 7.29
C ARG A 180 5.77 -2.38 8.57
N LEU A 181 6.81 -1.80 9.14
CA LEU A 181 7.30 -2.11 10.48
C LEU A 181 6.87 -0.98 11.42
N ILE A 182 6.13 -1.30 12.47
CA ILE A 182 5.79 -0.38 13.56
C ILE A 182 6.65 -0.75 14.77
N GLY A 183 7.34 0.24 15.34
CA GLY A 183 8.20 0.12 16.52
C GLY A 183 7.57 0.67 17.80
#